data_AF-A0A437MTK9-F1
#
_entry.id   AF-A0A437MTK9-F1
#
_cell.length_a   1.000
_cell.length_b   1.000
_cell.length_c   1.000
_cell.angle_alpha   90.00
_cell.angle_beta   90.00
_cell.angle_gamma   90.00
#
_symmetry.space_group_name_H-M   'P 1'
#
loop_
_entity.id
_entity.type
_entity.pdbx_description
1 polymer ?
#
loop_
_entity_poly.entity_id
_entity_poly.type
_entity_poly.pdbx_seq_one_letter_code
_entity_poly.pdbx_strand_id
1 'polypeptide(L)'
;MGFYFRKFVNPHSIFALSWALCLLLYSLRWALILPDLEDSLIILMISFILVFGLTGFIMGKVKFTPKIIKPEDSSINLLLIINSLLWLINFGYSGLPFIKGVRDDDFGVPFVIVLATAFNSFLSVYCMYLYLVSNKKKYLLYIVYCLAIFLLEYSRGYVVMSVTSMFFLWINLKNPRFNFRVIALVLSGALLIAYLFGVIGNLRIDAGIAEYDTTGTFDNSYSSKSIMVLGEASDDFQSNNIPGEFFWGYLYMTSPIGNLQHNLFSEPPGFLENIGPMLIHEVLFDSFSKRVDALMGTYRKAPELIVAALTVCTALAGPYIYAGWGGMIVYLIIIWLFAIIYTFVMSKQPLGVIGVSILSTIFFFLIFDNMFTITALGLQLFFPLLGSFKLKIK
;
A
#
# COMPACT_ATOMS: atom_id res chain seq x y z
N MET A 1 -0.79 -34.12 0.62
CA MET A 1 -1.63 -33.00 1.09
C MET A 1 -1.20 -31.76 0.29
N GLY A 2 -2.05 -31.16 -0.55
CA GLY A 2 -1.65 -30.00 -1.35
C GLY A 2 -1.57 -28.73 -0.49
N PHE A 3 -0.46 -27.99 -0.56
CA PHE A 3 -0.36 -26.65 0.01
C PHE A 3 -1.08 -25.66 -0.91
N TYR A 4 -1.89 -24.77 -0.32
CA TYR A 4 -2.78 -23.85 -1.02
C TYR A 4 -2.53 -22.43 -0.54
N PHE A 5 -2.39 -21.48 -1.47
CA PHE A 5 -2.03 -20.10 -1.13
C PHE A 5 -3.09 -19.36 -0.31
N ARG A 6 -4.37 -19.71 -0.44
CA ARG A 6 -5.47 -19.03 0.27
C ARG A 6 -5.28 -19.00 1.79
N LYS A 7 -4.61 -20.01 2.37
CA LYS A 7 -4.37 -20.07 3.81
C LYS A 7 -3.44 -18.95 4.32
N PHE A 8 -2.68 -18.32 3.42
CA PHE A 8 -1.68 -17.29 3.72
C PHE A 8 -2.06 -15.90 3.22
N VAL A 9 -3.20 -15.73 2.52
CA VAL A 9 -3.65 -14.42 2.03
C VAL A 9 -4.80 -13.91 2.90
N ASN A 10 -4.40 -13.40 4.05
CA ASN A 10 -5.22 -12.64 4.99
C ASN A 10 -4.36 -11.50 5.55
N PRO A 11 -4.98 -10.41 6.06
CA PRO A 11 -4.24 -9.22 6.49
C PRO A 11 -3.12 -9.53 7.47
N HIS A 12 -3.33 -10.46 8.41
CA HIS A 12 -2.30 -10.79 9.39
C HIS A 12 -1.09 -11.51 8.81
N SER A 13 -1.34 -12.49 7.94
CA SER A 13 -0.25 -13.21 7.27
C SER A 13 0.52 -12.28 6.33
N ILE A 14 -0.20 -11.39 5.63
CA ILE A 14 0.41 -10.43 4.71
C ILE A 14 1.28 -9.42 5.46
N PHE A 15 0.83 -8.92 6.62
CA PHE A 15 1.66 -8.11 7.50
C PHE A 15 2.92 -8.86 7.93
N ALA A 16 2.78 -10.08 8.47
CA ALA A 16 3.93 -10.85 8.91
C ALA A 16 4.94 -11.09 7.77
N LEU A 17 4.46 -11.42 6.57
CA LEU A 17 5.30 -11.67 5.40
C LEU A 17 5.99 -10.39 4.87
N SER A 18 5.28 -9.26 4.78
CA SER A 18 5.86 -8.01 4.27
C SER A 18 6.92 -7.47 5.22
N TRP A 19 6.66 -7.48 6.53
CA TRP A 19 7.61 -7.02 7.55
C TRP A 19 8.78 -7.99 7.72
N ALA A 20 8.57 -9.31 7.64
CA ALA A 20 9.68 -10.28 7.66
C ALA A 20 10.59 -10.11 6.44
N LEU A 21 10.01 -9.90 5.24
CA LEU A 21 10.79 -9.62 4.04
C LEU A 21 11.57 -8.31 4.17
N CYS A 22 10.94 -7.26 4.73
CA CYS A 22 11.61 -5.98 5.00
C CYS A 22 12.83 -6.17 5.91
N LEU A 23 12.69 -6.86 7.05
CA LEU A 23 13.81 -7.13 7.96
C LEU A 23 14.90 -8.01 7.32
N LEU A 24 14.51 -9.03 6.55
CA LEU A 24 15.47 -9.89 5.85
C LEU A 24 16.28 -9.09 4.82
N LEU A 25 15.63 -8.22 4.06
CA LEU A 25 16.34 -7.33 3.13
C LEU A 25 17.22 -6.35 3.90
N TYR A 26 16.73 -5.73 4.97
CA TYR A 26 17.50 -4.80 5.79
C TYR A 26 18.78 -5.45 6.35
N SER A 27 18.72 -6.73 6.73
CA SER A 27 19.89 -7.46 7.25
C SER A 27 21.02 -7.66 6.23
N LEU A 28 20.76 -7.44 4.94
CA LEU A 28 21.79 -7.53 3.89
C LEU A 28 22.74 -6.33 3.90
N ARG A 29 22.38 -5.22 4.57
CA ARG A 29 23.20 -3.99 4.69
C ARG A 29 23.76 -3.49 3.34
N TRP A 30 22.95 -3.56 2.27
CA TRP A 30 23.36 -3.11 0.94
C TRP A 30 23.37 -1.59 0.76
N ALA A 31 22.75 -0.83 1.66
CA ALA A 31 22.76 0.63 1.66
C ALA A 31 23.35 1.13 2.98
N LEU A 32 24.51 1.79 2.92
CA LEU A 32 25.25 2.28 4.09
C LEU A 32 24.64 3.55 4.67
N ILE A 33 23.83 4.26 3.89
CA ILE A 33 23.11 5.45 4.34
C ILE A 33 22.06 5.15 5.42
N LEU A 34 21.61 3.89 5.51
CA LEU A 34 20.59 3.47 6.45
C LEU A 34 21.23 3.13 7.81
N PRO A 35 20.71 3.65 8.93
CA PRO A 35 21.28 3.40 10.25
C PRO A 35 21.12 1.94 10.67
N ASP A 36 21.98 1.47 11.58
CA ASP A 36 21.76 0.17 12.21
C ASP A 36 20.48 0.19 13.06
N LEU A 37 19.69 -0.88 12.98
CA LEU A 37 18.46 -1.00 13.78
C LEU A 37 18.80 -1.33 15.24
N GLU A 38 18.18 -0.62 16.17
CA GLU A 38 18.26 -0.94 17.59
C GLU A 38 17.62 -2.30 17.90
N ASP A 39 18.21 -3.02 18.86
CA ASP A 39 17.70 -4.31 19.33
C ASP A 39 16.25 -4.22 19.81
N SER A 40 15.88 -3.10 20.44
CA SER A 40 14.52 -2.80 20.89
C SER A 40 13.50 -2.83 19.74
N LEU A 41 13.84 -2.21 18.61
CA LEU A 41 13.01 -2.18 17.41
C LEU A 41 12.94 -3.58 16.76
N ILE A 42 14.08 -4.27 16.65
CA ILE A 42 14.13 -5.63 16.11
C ILE A 42 13.26 -6.58 16.93
N ILE A 43 13.39 -6.56 18.26
CA ILE A 43 12.60 -7.40 19.17
C ILE A 43 11.11 -7.11 19.02
N LEU A 44 10.71 -5.83 18.98
CA LEU A 44 9.32 -5.44 18.77
C LEU A 44 8.79 -5.98 17.43
N MET A 45 9.54 -5.80 16.35
CA MET A 45 9.12 -6.23 15.01
C MET A 45 9.02 -7.74 14.91
N ILE A 46 10.01 -8.50 15.39
CA ILE A 46 9.98 -9.96 15.40
C ILE A 46 8.79 -10.46 16.24
N SER A 47 8.56 -9.87 17.42
CA SER A 47 7.44 -10.24 18.28
C SER A 47 6.10 -10.09 17.56
N PHE A 48 5.88 -8.95 16.89
CA PHE A 48 4.63 -8.73 16.16
C PHE A 48 4.55 -9.54 14.87
N ILE A 49 5.64 -9.77 14.14
CA ILE A 49 5.67 -10.71 13.00
C ILE A 49 5.19 -12.10 13.45
N LEU A 50 5.63 -12.59 14.61
CA LEU A 50 5.20 -13.87 15.16
C LEU A 50 3.71 -13.86 15.56
N VAL A 51 3.25 -12.82 16.27
CA VAL A 51 1.84 -12.68 16.67
C VAL A 51 0.91 -12.60 15.46
N PHE A 52 1.25 -11.77 14.48
CA PHE A 52 0.51 -11.63 13.23
C PHE A 52 0.57 -12.91 12.39
N GLY A 53 1.74 -13.57 12.31
CA GLY A 53 1.90 -14.84 11.60
C GLY A 53 1.05 -15.96 12.20
N LEU A 54 1.08 -16.12 13.53
CA LEU A 54 0.26 -17.11 14.24
C LEU A 54 -1.23 -16.82 14.08
N THR A 55 -1.64 -15.56 14.26
CA THR A 55 -3.02 -15.12 14.05
C THR A 55 -3.45 -15.38 12.60
N GLY A 56 -2.59 -15.06 11.64
CA GLY A 56 -2.84 -15.28 10.22
C GLY A 56 -3.04 -16.75 9.86
N PHE A 57 -2.28 -17.66 10.48
CA PHE A 57 -2.49 -19.10 10.34
C PHE A 57 -3.85 -19.57 10.90
N ILE A 58 -4.29 -19.00 12.02
CA ILE A 58 -5.61 -19.27 12.62
C ILE A 58 -6.72 -18.70 11.72
N MET A 59 -6.60 -17.43 11.33
CA MET A 59 -7.57 -16.70 10.51
C MET A 59 -7.68 -17.26 9.08
N GLY A 60 -6.63 -17.89 8.55
CA GLY A 60 -6.66 -18.61 7.28
C GLY A 60 -7.64 -19.80 7.25
N LYS A 61 -8.19 -20.21 8.41
CA LYS A 61 -9.23 -21.24 8.53
C LYS A 61 -10.65 -20.68 8.52
N VAL A 62 -10.83 -19.36 8.58
CA VAL A 62 -12.15 -18.72 8.58
C VAL A 62 -12.86 -19.01 7.26
N LYS A 63 -14.09 -19.53 7.36
CA LYS A 63 -14.93 -19.83 6.20
C LYS A 63 -15.75 -18.60 5.84
N PHE A 64 -15.63 -18.16 4.60
CA PHE A 64 -16.48 -17.11 4.05
C PHE A 64 -17.81 -17.70 3.59
N THR A 65 -18.84 -16.86 3.59
CA THR A 65 -20.16 -17.20 3.05
C THR A 65 -20.04 -17.73 1.61
N PRO A 66 -20.76 -18.80 1.26
CA PRO A 66 -20.77 -19.32 -0.10
C PRO A 66 -21.62 -18.47 -1.06
N LYS A 67 -22.28 -17.41 -0.57
CA LYS A 67 -23.11 -16.53 -1.40
C LYS A 67 -22.23 -15.77 -2.39
N ILE A 68 -22.36 -16.12 -3.67
CA ILE A 68 -21.67 -15.47 -4.79
C ILE A 68 -22.64 -14.48 -5.44
N ILE A 69 -22.17 -13.25 -5.71
CA ILE A 69 -22.92 -12.30 -6.52
C ILE A 69 -22.69 -12.64 -7.99
N LYS A 70 -23.76 -12.98 -8.70
CA LYS A 70 -23.68 -13.25 -10.13
C LYS A 70 -23.63 -11.94 -10.91
N PRO A 71 -22.97 -11.93 -12.09
CA PRO A 71 -23.02 -10.82 -13.04
C PRO A 71 -24.41 -10.24 -13.30
N GLU A 72 -25.43 -11.10 -13.42
CA GLU A 72 -26.81 -10.68 -13.73
C GLU A 72 -27.47 -9.93 -12.58
N ASP A 73 -27.05 -10.22 -11.35
CA ASP A 73 -27.52 -9.55 -10.13
C ASP A 73 -26.70 -8.30 -9.81
N SER A 74 -25.64 -8.02 -10.58
CA SER A 74 -24.77 -6.85 -10.37
C SER A 74 -25.26 -5.64 -11.15
N SER A 75 -25.39 -4.49 -10.47
CA SER A 75 -25.67 -3.20 -11.11
C SER A 75 -24.39 -2.55 -11.63
N ILE A 76 -23.48 -3.34 -12.22
CA ILE A 76 -22.12 -2.90 -12.56
C ILE A 76 -22.10 -1.71 -13.52
N ASN A 77 -23.00 -1.67 -14.50
CA ASN A 77 -23.09 -0.56 -15.45
C ASN A 77 -23.47 0.75 -14.74
N LEU A 78 -24.40 0.70 -13.79
CA LEU A 78 -24.78 1.85 -12.98
C LEU A 78 -23.60 2.32 -12.11
N LEU A 79 -22.88 1.38 -11.48
CA LEU A 79 -21.69 1.71 -10.70
C LEU A 79 -20.60 2.38 -11.56
N LEU A 80 -20.40 1.91 -12.80
CA LEU A 80 -19.48 2.54 -13.75
C LEU A 80 -19.94 3.94 -14.15
N ILE A 81 -21.23 4.16 -14.39
CA ILE A 81 -21.79 5.49 -14.68
C ILE A 81 -21.57 6.44 -13.49
N ILE A 82 -21.89 6.00 -12.26
CA ILE A 82 -21.65 6.79 -11.05
C ILE A 82 -20.16 7.12 -10.93
N ASN A 83 -19.27 6.15 -11.18
CA ASN A 83 -17.84 6.37 -11.17
C ASN A 83 -17.42 7.42 -12.22
N SER A 84 -17.90 7.29 -13.46
CA SER A 84 -17.64 8.28 -14.52
C SER A 84 -18.08 9.67 -14.09
N LEU A 85 -19.28 9.82 -13.51
CA LEU A 85 -19.80 11.12 -13.07
C LEU A 85 -18.93 11.73 -11.96
N LEU A 86 -18.53 10.93 -10.96
CA LEU A 86 -17.62 11.39 -9.90
C LEU A 86 -16.29 11.89 -10.47
N TRP A 87 -15.70 11.18 -11.43
CA TRP A 87 -14.43 11.58 -12.05
C TRP A 87 -14.57 12.76 -12.99
N LEU A 88 -15.66 12.85 -13.76
CA LEU A 88 -15.94 14.00 -14.63
C LEU A 88 -16.09 15.29 -13.83
N ILE A 89 -16.69 15.25 -12.64
CA ILE A 89 -16.76 16.41 -11.74
C ILE A 89 -15.35 16.87 -11.34
N ASN A 90 -14.49 15.93 -10.94
CA ASN A 90 -13.11 16.26 -10.52
C ASN A 90 -12.26 16.78 -11.69
N PHE A 91 -12.33 16.15 -12.86
CA PHE A 91 -11.62 16.62 -14.05
C PHE A 91 -12.17 17.94 -14.59
N GLY A 92 -13.48 18.17 -14.49
CA GLY A 92 -14.09 19.45 -14.85
C GLY A 92 -13.65 20.59 -13.92
N TYR A 93 -13.41 20.29 -12.63
CA TYR A 93 -12.97 21.26 -11.64
C TYR A 93 -11.47 21.62 -11.76
N SER A 94 -10.59 20.62 -11.88
CA SER A 94 -9.13 20.83 -11.84
C SER A 94 -8.40 20.64 -13.17
N GLY A 95 -9.10 20.23 -14.23
CA GLY A 95 -8.51 19.79 -15.50
C GLY A 95 -7.96 18.36 -15.42
N LEU A 96 -7.16 17.95 -16.41
CA LEU A 96 -6.56 16.61 -16.48
C LEU A 96 -5.06 16.68 -16.11
N PRO A 97 -4.65 16.19 -14.92
CA PRO A 97 -3.24 16.22 -14.49
C PRO A 97 -2.28 15.58 -15.49
N PHE A 98 -2.68 14.45 -16.10
CA PHE A 98 -1.87 13.78 -17.12
C PHE A 98 -1.50 14.67 -18.31
N ILE A 99 -2.40 15.57 -18.75
CA ILE A 99 -2.11 16.51 -19.85
C ILE A 99 -1.14 17.60 -19.39
N LYS A 100 -1.23 18.03 -18.12
CA LYS A 100 -0.31 19.01 -17.53
C LYS A 100 1.08 18.44 -17.28
N GLY A 101 1.24 17.10 -17.28
CA GLY A 101 2.52 16.42 -17.02
C GLY A 101 3.00 16.49 -15.57
N VAL A 102 2.25 17.14 -14.67
CA VAL A 102 2.59 17.35 -13.27
C VAL A 102 1.41 16.95 -12.40
N ARG A 103 1.71 16.32 -11.25
CA ARG A 103 0.70 16.04 -10.23
C ARG A 103 0.29 17.36 -9.58
N ASP A 104 -1.00 17.66 -9.65
CA ASP A 104 -1.59 18.81 -8.98
C ASP A 104 -2.02 18.36 -7.58
N ASP A 105 -1.39 18.90 -6.53
CA ASP A 105 -1.71 18.51 -5.14
C ASP A 105 -3.13 18.95 -4.73
N ASP A 106 -3.68 19.95 -5.43
CA ASP A 106 -5.05 20.45 -5.28
C ASP A 106 -6.02 19.84 -6.32
N PHE A 107 -5.72 18.63 -6.81
CA PHE A 107 -6.59 17.96 -7.79
C PHE A 107 -7.94 17.51 -7.20
N GLY A 108 -9.01 17.87 -7.91
CA GLY A 108 -10.38 17.46 -7.66
C GLY A 108 -11.12 18.34 -6.66
N VAL A 109 -12.43 18.11 -6.56
CA VAL A 109 -13.27 18.80 -5.58
C VAL A 109 -13.03 18.14 -4.20
N PRO A 110 -12.74 18.93 -3.15
CA PRO A 110 -12.55 18.40 -1.80
C PRO A 110 -13.69 17.44 -1.38
N PHE A 111 -13.33 16.36 -0.69
CA PHE A 111 -14.19 15.20 -0.37
C PHE A 111 -14.66 14.36 -1.57
N VAL A 112 -15.08 14.97 -2.68
CA VAL A 112 -15.55 14.24 -3.86
C VAL A 112 -14.41 13.43 -4.47
N ILE A 113 -13.20 13.99 -4.55
CA ILE A 113 -12.03 13.25 -5.04
C ILE A 113 -11.72 12.03 -4.17
N VAL A 114 -11.76 12.19 -2.84
CA VAL A 114 -11.50 11.09 -1.89
C VAL A 114 -12.53 9.97 -2.09
N LEU A 115 -13.80 10.32 -2.25
CA LEU A 115 -14.86 9.35 -2.54
C LEU A 115 -14.69 8.71 -3.92
N ALA A 116 -14.38 9.48 -4.95
CA ALA A 116 -14.17 9.01 -6.32
C ALA A 116 -13.00 8.02 -6.38
N THR A 117 -11.90 8.32 -5.71
CA THR A 117 -10.71 7.47 -5.62
C THR A 117 -11.01 6.17 -4.87
N ALA A 118 -11.66 6.26 -3.70
CA ALA A 118 -12.07 5.07 -2.96
C ALA A 118 -13.01 4.19 -3.77
N PHE A 119 -14.02 4.80 -4.40
CA PHE A 119 -15.03 4.09 -5.19
C PHE A 119 -14.43 3.45 -6.44
N ASN A 120 -13.55 4.16 -7.16
CA ASN A 120 -12.88 3.63 -8.35
C ASN A 120 -11.96 2.45 -8.01
N SER A 121 -11.19 2.55 -6.92
CA SER A 121 -10.33 1.45 -6.47
C SER A 121 -11.15 0.23 -6.10
N PHE A 122 -12.22 0.40 -5.30
CA PHE A 122 -13.15 -0.70 -5.00
C PHE A 122 -13.77 -1.30 -6.28
N LEU A 123 -14.23 -0.45 -7.19
CA LEU A 123 -14.87 -0.87 -8.43
C LEU A 123 -13.93 -1.67 -9.32
N SER A 124 -12.64 -1.31 -9.37
CA SER A 124 -11.62 -2.07 -10.08
C SER A 124 -11.49 -3.50 -9.54
N VAL A 125 -11.47 -3.66 -8.21
CA VAL A 125 -11.39 -4.97 -7.54
C VAL A 125 -12.71 -5.75 -7.71
N TYR A 126 -13.84 -5.06 -7.72
CA TYR A 126 -15.15 -5.66 -7.97
C TYR A 126 -15.30 -6.15 -9.43
N CYS A 127 -14.78 -5.41 -10.41
CA CYS A 127 -14.70 -5.87 -11.80
C CYS A 127 -13.83 -7.13 -11.90
N MET A 128 -12.71 -7.20 -11.18
CA MET A 128 -11.89 -8.42 -11.10
C MET A 128 -12.66 -9.58 -10.48
N TYR A 129 -13.42 -9.34 -9.41
CA TYR A 129 -14.32 -10.36 -8.84
C TYR A 129 -15.30 -10.91 -9.89
N LEU A 130 -16.00 -10.03 -10.61
CA LEU A 130 -16.96 -10.43 -11.65
C LEU A 130 -16.27 -11.18 -12.80
N TYR A 131 -15.06 -10.78 -13.20
CA TYR A 131 -14.27 -11.51 -14.17
C TYR A 131 -13.95 -12.92 -13.67
N LEU A 132 -13.45 -13.06 -12.43
CA LEU A 132 -13.05 -14.35 -11.88
C LEU A 132 -14.21 -15.33 -11.70
N VAL A 133 -15.41 -14.82 -11.41
CA VAL A 133 -16.64 -15.63 -11.27
C VAL A 133 -17.24 -16.00 -12.63
N SER A 134 -17.24 -15.09 -13.60
CA SER A 134 -17.99 -15.26 -14.86
C SER A 134 -17.16 -15.60 -16.10
N ASN A 135 -15.85 -15.38 -16.04
CA ASN A 135 -14.90 -15.46 -17.15
C ASN A 135 -15.24 -14.57 -18.38
N LYS A 136 -16.12 -13.56 -18.22
CA LYS A 136 -16.51 -12.65 -19.30
C LYS A 136 -15.44 -11.56 -19.47
N LYS A 137 -14.78 -11.52 -20.64
CA LYS A 137 -13.67 -10.58 -20.95
C LYS A 137 -14.04 -9.09 -20.83
N LYS A 138 -15.32 -8.73 -20.95
CA LYS A 138 -15.78 -7.33 -20.76
C LYS A 138 -15.35 -6.73 -19.41
N TYR A 139 -15.25 -7.56 -18.37
CA TYR A 139 -14.83 -7.10 -17.05
C TYR A 139 -13.35 -6.71 -17.00
N LEU A 140 -12.51 -7.29 -17.87
CA LEU A 140 -11.12 -6.86 -18.02
C LEU A 140 -11.05 -5.44 -18.62
N LEU A 141 -11.92 -5.12 -19.58
CA LEU A 141 -12.02 -3.75 -20.12
C LEU A 141 -12.44 -2.76 -19.04
N TYR A 142 -13.35 -3.14 -18.14
CA TYR A 142 -13.75 -2.28 -17.01
C TYR A 142 -12.61 -2.08 -16.00
N ILE A 143 -11.76 -3.11 -15.78
CA ILE A 143 -10.54 -2.96 -14.96
C ILE A 143 -9.60 -1.96 -15.61
N VAL A 144 -9.32 -2.12 -16.92
CA VAL A 144 -8.45 -1.19 -17.67
C VAL A 144 -9.00 0.23 -17.60
N TYR A 145 -10.31 0.41 -17.74
CA TYR A 145 -10.98 1.70 -17.54
C TYR A 145 -10.72 2.30 -16.15
N CYS A 146 -10.92 1.55 -15.07
CA CYS A 146 -10.66 2.02 -13.72
C CYS A 146 -9.18 2.38 -13.49
N LEU A 147 -8.24 1.57 -14.02
CA LEU A 147 -6.81 1.86 -13.88
C LEU A 147 -6.37 3.06 -14.73
N ALA A 148 -6.94 3.23 -15.92
CA ALA A 148 -6.69 4.38 -16.78
C ALA A 148 -7.08 5.70 -16.10
N ILE A 149 -8.17 5.71 -15.33
CA ILE A 149 -8.55 6.89 -14.53
C ILE A 149 -7.44 7.30 -13.56
N PHE A 150 -6.84 6.36 -12.82
CA PHE A 150 -5.73 6.69 -11.92
C PHE A 150 -4.48 7.18 -12.67
N LEU A 151 -4.24 6.68 -13.89
CA LEU A 151 -3.19 7.22 -14.75
C LEU A 151 -3.49 8.65 -15.22
N LEU A 152 -4.75 8.97 -15.52
CA LEU A 152 -5.19 10.33 -15.87
C LEU A 152 -5.06 11.32 -14.70
N GLU A 153 -5.28 10.85 -13.47
CA GLU A 153 -4.98 11.57 -12.22
C GLU A 153 -3.47 11.68 -11.93
N TYR A 154 -2.61 11.02 -12.72
CA TYR A 154 -1.18 10.93 -12.49
C TYR A 154 -0.80 10.25 -11.15
N SER A 155 -1.66 9.33 -10.65
CA SER A 155 -1.46 8.60 -9.39
C SER A 155 -1.07 7.13 -9.60
N ARG A 156 0.24 6.89 -9.71
CA ARG A 156 0.81 5.53 -9.88
C ARG A 156 0.57 4.66 -8.63
N GLY A 157 0.53 5.27 -7.45
CA GLY A 157 0.30 4.57 -6.19
C GLY A 157 -1.05 3.85 -6.14
N TYR A 158 -2.13 4.51 -6.60
CA TYR A 158 -3.46 3.90 -6.64
C TYR A 158 -3.51 2.73 -7.63
N VAL A 159 -2.84 2.83 -8.79
CA VAL A 159 -2.71 1.71 -9.73
C VAL A 159 -2.08 0.49 -9.04
N VAL A 160 -0.94 0.68 -8.39
CA VAL A 160 -0.22 -0.40 -7.70
C VAL A 160 -1.08 -1.02 -6.60
N MET A 161 -1.71 -0.20 -5.75
CA MET A 161 -2.56 -0.71 -4.67
C MET A 161 -3.80 -1.47 -5.18
N SER A 162 -4.46 -0.97 -6.22
CA SER A 162 -5.61 -1.67 -6.82
C SER A 162 -5.19 -3.00 -7.47
N VAL A 163 -4.06 -3.04 -8.17
CA VAL A 163 -3.51 -4.30 -8.74
C VAL A 163 -3.13 -5.29 -7.65
N THR A 164 -2.51 -4.85 -6.55
CA THR A 164 -2.21 -5.69 -5.38
C THR A 164 -3.49 -6.26 -4.76
N SER A 165 -4.55 -5.45 -4.64
CA SER A 165 -5.86 -5.91 -4.16
C SER A 165 -6.48 -6.97 -5.07
N MET A 166 -6.38 -6.79 -6.39
CA MET A 166 -6.83 -7.77 -7.38
C MET A 166 -6.03 -9.07 -7.30
N PHE A 167 -4.72 -8.98 -7.06
CA PHE A 167 -3.85 -10.14 -6.89
C PHE A 167 -4.24 -10.95 -5.65
N PHE A 168 -4.42 -10.30 -4.49
CA PHE A 168 -4.90 -10.98 -3.28
C PHE A 168 -6.31 -11.56 -3.45
N LEU A 169 -7.19 -10.87 -4.18
CA LEU A 169 -8.51 -11.40 -4.52
C LEU A 169 -8.41 -12.66 -5.39
N TRP A 170 -7.54 -12.65 -6.41
CA TRP A 170 -7.31 -13.80 -7.26
C TRP A 170 -6.84 -15.01 -6.47
N ILE A 171 -5.89 -14.84 -5.54
CA ILE A 171 -5.44 -15.92 -4.66
C ILE A 171 -6.59 -16.45 -3.81
N ASN A 172 -7.36 -15.55 -3.19
CA ASN A 172 -8.46 -15.94 -2.30
C ASN A 172 -9.59 -16.69 -3.01
N LEU A 173 -9.90 -16.32 -4.26
CA LEU A 173 -10.98 -16.95 -5.04
C LEU A 173 -10.54 -18.21 -5.80
N LYS A 174 -9.42 -18.14 -6.53
CA LYS A 174 -8.95 -19.28 -7.35
C LYS A 174 -8.21 -20.32 -6.53
N ASN A 175 -7.70 -19.93 -5.35
CA ASN A 175 -6.98 -20.81 -4.44
C ASN A 175 -5.92 -21.65 -5.17
N PRO A 176 -4.96 -21.01 -5.87
CA PRO A 176 -3.97 -21.73 -6.65
C PRO A 176 -3.18 -22.68 -5.76
N ARG A 177 -2.85 -23.86 -6.29
CA ARG A 177 -1.96 -24.80 -5.62
C ARG A 177 -0.55 -24.21 -5.58
N PHE A 178 0.13 -24.43 -4.47
CA PHE A 178 1.55 -24.14 -4.33
C PHE A 178 2.32 -25.14 -5.21
N ASN A 179 2.64 -24.73 -6.43
CA ASN A 179 3.51 -25.48 -7.33
C ASN A 179 4.67 -24.58 -7.78
N PHE A 180 5.80 -25.21 -8.07
CA PHE A 180 7.02 -24.50 -8.45
C PHE A 180 6.81 -23.56 -9.64
N ARG A 181 5.95 -23.93 -10.60
CA ARG A 181 5.64 -23.10 -11.79
C ARG A 181 4.99 -21.78 -11.43
N VAL A 182 3.98 -21.79 -10.55
CA VAL A 182 3.27 -20.58 -10.10
C VAL A 182 4.22 -19.70 -9.30
N ILE A 183 5.05 -20.28 -8.43
CA ILE A 183 6.03 -19.52 -7.63
C ILE A 183 7.07 -18.89 -8.54
N ALA A 184 7.65 -19.65 -9.46
CA ALA A 184 8.62 -19.15 -10.42
C ALA A 184 8.04 -18.02 -11.27
N LEU A 185 6.78 -18.13 -11.71
CA LEU A 185 6.10 -17.09 -12.47
C LEU A 185 5.84 -15.82 -11.64
N VAL A 186 5.40 -15.95 -10.40
CA VAL A 186 5.16 -14.80 -9.50
C VAL A 186 6.48 -14.11 -9.16
N LEU A 187 7.52 -14.88 -8.83
CA LEU A 187 8.85 -14.34 -8.52
C LEU A 187 9.49 -13.67 -9.74
N SER A 188 9.43 -14.30 -10.92
CA SER A 188 9.97 -13.69 -12.14
C SER A 188 9.22 -12.42 -12.52
N GLY A 189 7.90 -12.40 -12.36
CA GLY A 189 7.08 -11.20 -12.55
C GLY A 189 7.44 -10.09 -11.57
N ALA A 190 7.62 -10.41 -10.28
CA ALA A 190 8.03 -9.44 -9.27
C ALA A 190 9.43 -8.88 -9.53
N LEU A 191 10.39 -9.73 -9.90
CA LEU A 191 11.75 -9.31 -10.27
C LEU A 191 11.75 -8.44 -11.54
N LEU A 192 10.96 -8.80 -12.55
CA LEU A 192 10.81 -7.98 -13.75
C LEU A 192 10.24 -6.60 -13.42
N ILE A 193 9.20 -6.52 -12.59
CA ILE A 193 8.62 -5.25 -12.16
C ILE A 193 9.64 -4.43 -11.36
N ALA A 194 10.37 -5.05 -10.43
CA ALA A 194 11.40 -4.37 -9.65
C ALA A 194 12.53 -3.83 -10.54
N TYR A 195 12.97 -4.61 -11.53
CA TYR A 195 13.96 -4.18 -12.52
C TYR A 195 13.46 -3.00 -13.34
N LEU A 196 12.27 -3.10 -13.95
CA LEU A 196 11.68 -2.01 -14.74
C LEU A 196 11.44 -0.75 -13.91
N PHE A 197 11.04 -0.90 -12.65
CA PHE A 197 10.94 0.20 -11.70
C PHE A 197 12.29 0.88 -11.49
N GLY A 198 13.37 0.10 -11.34
CA GLY A 198 14.73 0.62 -11.24
C GLY A 198 15.21 1.35 -12.49
N VAL A 199 14.95 0.80 -13.69
CA VAL A 199 15.26 1.45 -14.97
C VAL A 199 14.57 2.82 -15.06
N ILE A 200 13.27 2.88 -14.79
CA ILE A 200 12.50 4.13 -14.82
C ILE A 200 13.00 5.10 -13.73
N GLY A 201 13.37 4.58 -12.56
CA GLY A 201 13.95 5.36 -11.47
C GLY A 201 15.26 6.03 -11.85
N ASN A 202 16.18 5.29 -12.48
CA ASN A 202 17.45 5.80 -12.99
C ASN A 202 17.21 6.89 -14.05
N LEU A 203 16.37 6.61 -15.05
CA LEU A 203 16.02 7.60 -16.08
C LEU A 203 15.47 8.90 -15.50
N ARG A 204 14.69 8.82 -14.41
CA ARG A 204 14.17 10.01 -13.73
C ARG A 204 15.27 10.82 -13.03
N ILE A 205 16.18 10.15 -12.33
CA ILE A 205 17.30 10.86 -11.66
C ILE A 205 18.22 11.47 -12.71
N ASP A 206 18.60 10.71 -13.73
CA ASP A 206 19.53 11.17 -14.76
C ASP A 206 18.92 12.34 -15.56
N ALA A 207 17.62 12.29 -15.89
CA ALA A 207 16.93 13.42 -16.50
C ALA A 207 16.88 14.67 -15.60
N GLY A 208 16.70 14.46 -14.29
CA GLY A 208 16.75 15.55 -13.31
C GLY A 208 18.13 16.19 -13.24
N ILE A 209 19.20 15.39 -13.20
CA ILE A 209 20.58 15.91 -13.17
C ILE A 209 20.91 16.65 -14.47
N ALA A 210 20.52 16.09 -15.62
CA ALA A 210 20.73 16.70 -16.93
C ALA A 210 20.06 18.09 -17.07
N GLU A 211 18.92 18.30 -16.41
CA GLU A 211 18.23 19.60 -16.39
C GLU A 211 19.02 20.68 -15.62
N TYR A 212 19.76 20.29 -14.58
CA TYR A 212 20.58 21.22 -13.77
C TYR A 212 22.03 21.33 -14.24
N ASP A 213 22.48 20.47 -15.15
CA ASP A 213 23.82 20.58 -15.71
C ASP A 213 23.92 21.71 -16.74
N THR A 214 24.27 22.89 -16.25
CA THR A 214 24.55 24.08 -17.06
C THR A 214 25.90 24.04 -17.78
N THR A 215 26.75 23.05 -17.46
CA THR A 215 28.12 22.94 -18.01
C THR A 215 28.22 22.00 -19.21
N GLY A 216 27.19 21.18 -19.47
CA GLY A 216 27.15 20.21 -20.55
C GLY A 216 28.18 19.09 -20.41
N THR A 217 28.65 18.83 -19.19
CA THR A 217 29.66 17.81 -18.89
C THR A 217 29.07 16.51 -18.38
N PHE A 218 27.77 16.50 -18.05
CA PHE A 218 27.05 15.31 -17.62
C PHE A 218 26.83 14.36 -18.80
N ASP A 219 27.30 13.14 -18.64
CA ASP A 219 27.03 12.07 -19.59
C ASP A 219 25.57 11.64 -19.45
N ASN A 220 24.76 11.99 -20.44
CA ASN A 220 23.34 11.60 -20.53
C ASN A 220 23.14 10.10 -20.86
N SER A 221 24.21 9.30 -20.85
CA SER A 221 24.09 7.85 -20.97
C SER A 221 23.42 7.24 -19.74
N TYR A 222 22.56 6.24 -19.96
CA TYR A 222 21.85 5.55 -18.89
C TYR A 222 22.83 4.94 -17.88
N SER A 223 22.65 5.27 -16.60
CA SER A 223 23.54 4.79 -15.53
C SER A 223 22.78 4.46 -14.24
N SER A 224 23.09 3.33 -13.62
CA SER A 224 22.62 3.01 -12.27
C SER A 224 23.48 3.64 -11.17
N LYS A 225 24.58 4.33 -11.53
CA LYS A 225 25.50 4.91 -10.53
C LYS A 225 24.84 5.98 -9.68
N SER A 226 23.94 6.77 -10.25
CA SER A 226 23.28 7.87 -9.56
C SER A 226 22.51 7.40 -8.31
N ILE A 227 21.75 6.31 -8.42
CA ILE A 227 21.04 5.73 -7.27
C ILE A 227 21.99 5.03 -6.29
N MET A 228 23.05 4.39 -6.79
CA MET A 228 24.05 3.73 -5.94
C MET A 228 24.82 4.74 -5.09
N VAL A 229 25.12 5.93 -5.63
CA VAL A 229 25.73 7.02 -4.86
C VAL A 229 24.72 7.61 -3.88
N LEU A 230 23.48 7.89 -4.31
CA LEU A 230 22.45 8.46 -3.45
C LEU A 230 22.13 7.58 -2.22
N GLY A 231 22.09 6.26 -2.40
CA GLY A 231 21.82 5.30 -1.33
C GLY A 231 23.07 4.77 -0.63
N GLU A 232 24.26 5.30 -0.96
CA GLU A 232 25.57 4.81 -0.48
C GLU A 232 25.67 3.28 -0.55
N ALA A 233 25.54 2.72 -1.76
CA ALA A 233 25.58 1.28 -1.99
C ALA A 233 26.88 0.66 -1.44
N SER A 234 26.75 -0.39 -0.64
CA SER A 234 27.91 -1.04 -0.02
C SER A 234 28.78 -1.77 -1.05
N ASP A 235 30.04 -2.01 -0.70
CA ASP A 235 30.95 -2.82 -1.51
C ASP A 235 30.41 -4.23 -1.77
N ASP A 236 29.68 -4.79 -0.79
CA ASP A 236 29.00 -6.09 -0.95
C ASP A 236 27.96 -6.03 -2.07
N PHE A 237 27.14 -4.96 -2.15
CA PHE A 237 26.18 -4.83 -3.25
C PHE A 237 26.87 -4.62 -4.60
N GLN A 238 27.87 -3.72 -4.64
CA GLN A 238 28.59 -3.37 -5.87
C GLN A 238 29.41 -4.53 -6.45
N SER A 239 29.95 -5.40 -5.59
CA SER A 239 30.73 -6.57 -6.00
C SER A 239 29.87 -7.78 -6.34
N ASN A 240 28.58 -7.77 -5.99
CA ASN A 240 27.64 -8.83 -6.35
C ASN A 240 27.20 -8.73 -7.83
N ASN A 241 26.92 -9.88 -8.45
CA ASN A 241 26.41 -9.96 -9.84
C ASN A 241 24.93 -9.53 -9.98
N ILE A 242 24.44 -8.64 -9.11
CA ILE A 242 23.06 -8.15 -9.11
C ILE A 242 23.01 -6.85 -9.93
N PRO A 243 22.12 -6.73 -10.93
CA PRO A 243 21.96 -5.48 -11.66
C PRO A 243 21.65 -4.29 -10.74
N GLY A 244 22.32 -3.16 -10.94
CA GLY A 244 22.19 -1.97 -10.08
C GLY A 244 20.77 -1.39 -10.05
N GLU A 245 19.93 -1.70 -11.04
CA GLU A 245 18.51 -1.36 -11.07
C GLU A 245 17.73 -1.93 -9.87
N PHE A 246 18.12 -3.10 -9.37
CA PHE A 246 17.48 -3.69 -8.20
C PHE A 246 17.74 -2.92 -6.91
N PHE A 247 18.74 -2.02 -6.91
CA PHE A 247 19.04 -1.19 -5.75
C PHE A 247 17.86 -0.25 -5.42
N TRP A 248 17.11 0.21 -6.42
CA TRP A 248 15.86 0.95 -6.20
C TRP A 248 14.83 0.14 -5.41
N GLY A 249 14.58 -1.10 -5.83
CA GLY A 249 13.63 -1.98 -5.15
C GLY A 249 14.09 -2.29 -3.73
N TYR A 250 15.39 -2.51 -3.53
CA TYR A 250 15.99 -2.70 -2.22
C TYR A 250 15.80 -1.47 -1.32
N LEU A 251 16.16 -0.27 -1.78
CA LEU A 251 16.03 0.97 -1.02
C LEU A 251 14.56 1.26 -0.68
N TYR A 252 13.64 1.13 -1.63
CA TYR A 252 12.21 1.36 -1.36
C TYR A 252 11.66 0.42 -0.27
N MET A 253 12.16 -0.83 -0.21
CA MET A 253 11.72 -1.80 0.80
C MET A 253 12.40 -1.62 2.16
N THR A 254 13.58 -1.01 2.23
CA THR A 254 14.40 -0.92 3.45
C THR A 254 14.47 0.49 4.05
N SER A 255 14.42 1.54 3.23
CA SER A 255 14.45 2.91 3.71
C SER A 255 13.30 3.30 4.65
N PRO A 256 12.06 2.77 4.52
CA PRO A 256 11.00 3.17 5.43
C PRO A 256 11.25 2.80 6.88
N ILE A 257 11.84 1.61 7.14
CA ILE A 257 12.24 1.19 8.49
C ILE A 257 13.54 1.85 8.95
N GLY A 258 14.45 2.18 8.02
CA GLY A 258 15.60 3.04 8.33
C GLY A 258 15.17 4.45 8.77
N ASN A 259 14.19 5.05 8.08
CA ASN A 259 13.59 6.31 8.49
C ASN A 259 12.88 6.19 9.85
N LEU A 260 12.22 5.05 10.13
CA LEU A 260 11.68 4.81 11.48
C LEU A 260 12.79 4.81 12.54
N GLN A 261 13.88 4.08 12.30
CA GLN A 261 15.04 4.03 13.19
C GLN A 261 15.66 5.42 13.41
N HIS A 262 15.72 6.25 12.36
CA HIS A 262 16.22 7.62 12.45
C HIS A 262 15.39 8.51 13.38
N ASN A 263 14.08 8.23 13.51
CA ASN A 263 13.19 8.97 14.41
C ASN A 263 13.18 8.41 15.85
N LEU A 264 13.94 7.36 16.16
CA LEU A 264 14.00 6.83 17.53
C LEU A 264 14.90 7.74 18.39
N PHE A 265 14.28 8.46 19.33
CA PHE A 265 14.96 9.37 20.23
C PHE A 265 15.41 8.67 21.51
N SER A 266 16.54 9.11 22.07
CA SER A 266 17.03 8.61 23.37
C SER A 266 16.04 8.87 24.51
N GLU A 267 15.28 9.98 24.43
CA GLU A 267 14.18 10.29 25.35
C GLU A 267 12.84 10.28 24.59
N PRO A 268 12.11 9.15 24.60
CA PRO A 268 10.86 9.03 23.84
C PRO A 268 9.74 9.88 24.47
N PRO A 269 8.78 10.37 23.66
CA PRO A 269 7.63 11.13 24.15
C PRO A 269 6.83 10.38 25.22
N GLY A 270 6.31 11.12 26.21
CA GLY A 270 5.48 10.58 27.29
C GLY A 270 4.19 9.93 26.76
N PHE A 271 4.01 8.64 27.03
CA PHE A 271 2.89 7.86 26.48
C PHE A 271 1.51 8.39 26.89
N LEU A 272 1.27 8.60 28.19
CA LEU A 272 -0.06 8.95 28.72
C LEU A 272 -0.55 10.32 28.24
N GLU A 273 0.37 11.27 28.06
CA GLU A 273 0.06 12.63 27.62
C GLU A 273 -0.26 12.69 26.13
N ASN A 274 0.33 11.79 25.34
CA ASN A 274 0.28 11.85 23.88
C ASN A 274 -0.57 10.77 23.21
N ILE A 275 -1.14 9.83 23.97
CA ILE A 275 -1.98 8.76 23.41
C ILE A 275 -3.24 9.30 22.72
N GLY A 276 -3.86 10.35 23.26
CA GLY A 276 -5.05 10.98 22.65
C GLY A 276 -4.74 11.55 21.25
N PRO A 277 -3.78 12.47 21.12
CA PRO A 277 -3.31 12.97 19.83
C PRO A 277 -2.89 11.85 18.88
N MET A 278 -2.20 10.81 19.37
CA MET A 278 -1.81 9.66 18.56
C MET A 278 -3.02 8.95 17.94
N LEU A 279 -4.06 8.65 18.73
CA LEU A 279 -5.26 7.97 18.23
C LEU A 279 -5.98 8.80 17.16
N ILE A 280 -6.02 10.12 17.32
CA ILE A 280 -6.65 11.03 16.34
C ILE A 280 -5.90 10.99 15.00
N HIS A 281 -4.57 11.04 15.01
CA HIS A 281 -3.77 11.21 13.79
C HIS A 281 -3.36 9.89 13.14
N GLU A 282 -3.21 8.82 13.92
CA GLU A 282 -2.63 7.56 13.46
C GLU A 282 -3.62 6.40 13.42
N VAL A 283 -4.84 6.57 13.95
CA VAL A 283 -5.90 5.53 13.90
C VAL A 283 -7.13 5.99 13.14
N LEU A 284 -7.57 7.24 13.30
CA LEU A 284 -8.70 7.77 12.54
C LEU A 284 -8.31 8.10 11.10
N PHE A 285 -9.31 8.19 10.22
CA PHE A 285 -9.05 8.63 8.86
C PHE A 285 -8.64 10.09 8.80
N ASP A 286 -7.76 10.42 7.85
CA ASP A 286 -7.14 11.73 7.74
C ASP A 286 -8.17 12.86 7.57
N SER A 287 -9.32 12.57 6.92
CA SER A 287 -10.45 13.51 6.80
C SER A 287 -11.05 13.93 8.14
N PHE A 288 -10.98 13.08 9.17
CA PHE A 288 -11.40 13.43 10.53
C PHE A 288 -10.29 14.15 11.28
N SER A 289 -9.05 13.63 11.22
CA SER A 289 -7.91 14.25 11.92
C SER A 289 -7.69 15.70 11.49
N LYS A 290 -7.73 16.00 10.19
CA LYS A 290 -7.59 17.36 9.64
C LYS A 290 -8.66 18.33 10.14
N ARG A 291 -9.88 17.83 10.42
CA ARG A 291 -10.95 18.65 10.99
C ARG A 291 -10.72 18.94 12.46
N VAL A 292 -10.21 17.96 13.20
CA VAL A 292 -9.83 18.14 14.60
C VAL A 292 -8.65 19.12 14.70
N ASP A 293 -7.66 19.00 13.83
CA ASP A 293 -6.54 19.94 13.70
C ASP A 293 -7.00 21.38 13.47
N ALA A 294 -7.91 21.58 12.51
CA ALA A 294 -8.47 22.90 12.23
C ALA A 294 -9.22 23.51 13.44
N LEU A 295 -9.82 22.67 14.30
CA LEU A 295 -10.53 23.13 15.51
C LEU A 295 -9.59 23.40 16.68
N MET A 296 -8.49 22.65 16.81
CA MET A 296 -7.56 22.76 17.94
C MET A 296 -6.31 23.59 17.63
N GLY A 297 -6.10 24.01 16.39
CA GLY A 297 -4.88 24.70 15.97
C GLY A 297 -3.64 23.79 16.01
N THR A 298 -3.83 22.48 15.86
CA THR A 298 -2.76 21.48 15.84
C THR A 298 -2.48 21.02 14.41
N TYR A 299 -1.38 20.29 14.22
CA TYR A 299 -1.06 19.62 12.96
C TYR A 299 -0.49 18.23 13.21
N ARG A 300 -0.72 17.33 12.25
CA ARG A 300 -0.08 16.01 12.25
C ARG A 300 1.44 16.14 12.27
N LYS A 301 2.11 15.50 13.23
CA LYS A 301 3.57 15.43 13.28
C LYS A 301 4.10 14.60 12.10
N ALA A 302 5.04 15.16 11.36
CA ALA A 302 5.69 14.46 10.25
C ALA A 302 7.00 13.80 10.72
N PRO A 303 7.31 12.58 10.26
CA PRO A 303 8.60 11.96 10.53
C PRO A 303 9.74 12.65 9.79
N GLU A 304 10.91 12.68 10.42
CA GLU A 304 12.15 13.08 9.77
C GLU A 304 12.62 11.99 8.79
N LEU A 305 13.20 12.38 7.66
CA LEU A 305 13.70 11.47 6.64
C LEU A 305 15.22 11.56 6.60
N ILE A 306 15.92 10.42 6.50
CA ILE A 306 17.38 10.37 6.38
C ILE A 306 17.83 11.19 5.16
N VAL A 307 17.12 11.03 4.03
CA VAL A 307 17.28 11.82 2.81
C VAL A 307 15.92 12.10 2.21
N ALA A 308 15.71 13.33 1.72
CA ALA A 308 14.45 13.76 1.12
C ALA A 308 13.99 12.89 -0.07
N ALA A 309 14.92 12.26 -0.79
CA ALA A 309 14.61 11.33 -1.88
C ALA A 309 14.00 10.00 -1.41
N LEU A 310 14.19 9.63 -0.14
CA LEU A 310 13.59 8.45 0.51
C LEU A 310 12.31 8.89 1.24
N THR A 311 11.30 9.26 0.44
CA THR A 311 10.16 10.11 0.83
C THR A 311 9.15 9.52 1.80
N VAL A 312 9.34 8.29 2.29
CA VAL A 312 8.31 7.56 3.03
C VAL A 312 8.87 6.89 4.29
N CYS A 313 8.02 6.69 5.29
CA CYS A 313 8.38 6.10 6.57
C CYS A 313 7.27 5.16 7.03
N THR A 314 7.61 4.06 7.71
CA THR A 314 6.60 3.05 8.07
C THR A 314 5.41 3.62 8.86
N ALA A 315 4.30 2.88 8.88
CA ALA A 315 3.13 3.21 9.69
C ALA A 315 3.39 3.34 11.20
N LEU A 316 4.57 2.95 11.70
CA LEU A 316 4.95 3.00 13.11
C LEU A 316 5.62 4.31 13.53
N ALA A 317 6.08 5.12 12.57
CA ALA A 317 6.80 6.35 12.89
C ALA A 317 5.90 7.38 13.56
N GLY A 318 4.70 7.62 13.01
CA GLY A 318 3.70 8.49 13.64
C GLY A 318 3.40 8.06 15.08
N PRO A 319 2.98 6.80 15.34
CA PRO A 319 2.76 6.29 16.68
C PRO A 319 3.94 6.52 17.65
N TYR A 320 5.18 6.35 17.19
CA TYR A 320 6.37 6.62 17.99
C TYR A 320 6.56 8.11 18.29
N ILE A 321 6.47 8.97 17.27
CA ILE A 321 6.67 10.42 17.39
C ILE A 321 5.61 11.08 18.29
N TYR A 322 4.42 10.49 18.37
CA TYR A 322 3.43 10.90 19.35
C TYR A 322 3.73 10.33 20.74
N ALA A 323 3.77 9.01 20.91
CA ALA A 323 3.68 8.38 22.23
C ALA A 323 4.76 7.32 22.51
N GLY A 324 5.90 7.43 21.83
CA GLY A 324 7.07 6.57 21.99
C GLY A 324 6.78 5.09 21.70
N TRP A 325 7.53 4.21 22.37
CA TRP A 325 7.36 2.75 22.27
C TRP A 325 5.94 2.29 22.60
N GLY A 326 5.31 2.89 23.61
CA GLY A 326 3.93 2.60 23.99
C GLY A 326 2.95 2.90 22.85
N GLY A 327 3.18 3.98 22.11
CA GLY A 327 2.39 4.34 20.93
C GLY A 327 2.45 3.28 19.84
N MET A 328 3.65 2.82 19.48
CA MET A 328 3.82 1.74 18.49
C MET A 328 3.11 0.45 18.91
N ILE A 329 3.25 0.05 20.18
CA ILE A 329 2.61 -1.17 20.71
C ILE A 329 1.08 -1.05 20.64
N VAL A 330 0.52 0.07 21.09
CA VAL A 330 -0.94 0.28 21.06
C VAL A 330 -1.45 0.32 19.63
N TYR A 331 -0.77 1.03 18.73
CA TYR A 331 -1.14 1.06 17.31
C TYR A 331 -1.17 -0.35 16.71
N LEU A 332 -0.12 -1.15 16.92
CA LEU A 332 -0.03 -2.53 16.44
C LEU A 332 -1.15 -3.41 16.99
N ILE A 333 -1.51 -3.27 18.27
CA ILE A 333 -2.65 -3.97 18.88
C ILE A 333 -3.97 -3.54 18.23
N ILE A 334 -4.16 -2.24 17.97
CA ILE A 334 -5.38 -1.72 17.34
C ILE A 334 -5.55 -2.30 15.94
N ILE A 335 -4.53 -2.22 15.07
CA ILE A 335 -4.63 -2.76 13.72
C ILE A 335 -4.78 -4.30 13.74
N TRP A 336 -4.13 -4.97 14.69
CA TRP A 336 -4.26 -6.41 14.89
C TRP A 336 -5.71 -6.81 15.21
N LEU A 337 -6.34 -6.14 16.20
CA LEU A 337 -7.73 -6.34 16.60
C LEU A 337 -8.70 -5.96 15.47
N PHE A 338 -8.47 -4.82 14.82
CA PHE A 338 -9.30 -4.36 13.71
C PHE A 338 -9.38 -5.41 12.62
N ALA A 339 -8.24 -6.00 12.22
CA ALA A 339 -8.22 -7.02 11.18
C ALA A 339 -8.96 -8.30 11.58
N ILE A 340 -8.94 -8.68 12.86
CA ILE A 340 -9.72 -9.82 13.38
C ILE A 340 -11.22 -9.52 13.25
N ILE A 341 -11.65 -8.40 13.83
CA ILE A 341 -13.06 -7.98 13.84
C ILE A 341 -13.58 -7.86 12.41
N TYR A 342 -12.86 -7.12 11.56
CA TYR A 342 -13.23 -6.89 10.18
C TYR A 342 -13.32 -8.20 9.39
N THR A 343 -12.38 -9.12 9.55
CA THR A 343 -12.42 -10.43 8.87
C THR A 343 -13.65 -11.25 9.29
N PHE A 344 -14.00 -11.25 10.58
CA PHE A 344 -15.22 -11.94 11.04
C PHE A 344 -16.50 -11.29 10.50
N VAL A 345 -16.59 -9.96 10.48
CA VAL A 345 -17.72 -9.26 9.87
C VAL A 345 -17.81 -9.58 8.38
N MET A 346 -16.68 -9.51 7.65
CA MET A 346 -16.62 -9.81 6.22
C MET A 346 -16.94 -11.26 5.90
N SER A 347 -16.57 -12.21 6.77
CA SER A 347 -16.84 -13.63 6.54
C SER A 347 -18.33 -13.93 6.29
N LYS A 348 -19.22 -13.08 6.79
CA LYS A 348 -20.68 -13.20 6.65
C LYS A 348 -21.23 -12.48 5.41
N GLN A 349 -20.45 -11.63 4.75
CA GLN A 349 -20.90 -10.78 3.64
C GLN A 349 -20.61 -11.40 2.27
N PRO A 350 -21.50 -11.28 1.26
CA PRO A 350 -21.27 -11.82 -0.09
C PRO A 350 -19.99 -11.30 -0.76
N LEU A 351 -19.62 -10.05 -0.48
CA LEU A 351 -18.39 -9.42 -0.97
C LEU A 351 -17.24 -9.49 0.05
N GLY A 352 -17.36 -10.32 1.09
CA GLY A 352 -16.38 -10.40 2.17
C GLY A 352 -14.95 -10.69 1.70
N VAL A 353 -14.81 -11.51 0.65
CA VAL A 353 -13.50 -11.84 0.07
C VAL A 353 -12.84 -10.61 -0.57
N ILE A 354 -13.63 -9.70 -1.15
CA ILE A 354 -13.12 -8.41 -1.67
C ILE A 354 -12.61 -7.57 -0.50
N GLY A 355 -13.42 -7.41 0.55
CA GLY A 355 -13.05 -6.61 1.72
C GLY A 355 -11.75 -7.09 2.37
N VAL A 356 -11.59 -8.41 2.57
CA VAL A 356 -10.36 -8.96 3.16
C VAL A 356 -9.15 -8.84 2.22
N SER A 357 -9.35 -8.83 0.89
CA SER A 357 -8.27 -8.61 -0.07
C SER A 357 -7.81 -7.14 -0.11
N ILE A 358 -8.74 -6.19 0.02
CA ILE A 358 -8.43 -4.76 0.19
C ILE A 358 -7.69 -4.54 1.51
N LEU A 359 -8.18 -5.11 2.62
CA LEU A 359 -7.52 -4.99 3.91
C LEU A 359 -6.11 -5.60 3.90
N SER A 360 -5.93 -6.74 3.21
CA SER A 360 -4.61 -7.34 3.02
C SER A 360 -3.65 -6.41 2.28
N THR A 361 -4.15 -5.63 1.32
CA THR A 361 -3.36 -4.62 0.61
C THR A 361 -2.96 -3.48 1.55
N ILE A 362 -3.89 -2.96 2.35
CA ILE A 362 -3.56 -1.93 3.35
C ILE A 362 -2.43 -2.44 4.26
N PHE A 363 -2.53 -3.69 4.75
CA PHE A 363 -1.55 -4.30 5.65
C PHE A 363 -0.19 -4.56 4.99
N PHE A 364 -0.19 -4.91 3.69
CA PHE A 364 1.04 -5.02 2.91
C PHE A 364 1.80 -3.69 2.87
N PHE A 365 1.08 -2.60 2.61
CA PHE A 365 1.68 -1.28 2.43
C PHE A 365 1.98 -0.52 3.75
N LEU A 366 1.67 -1.09 4.93
CA LEU A 366 2.04 -0.48 6.22
C LEU A 366 3.56 -0.36 6.44
N ILE A 367 4.37 -1.12 5.67
CA ILE A 367 5.82 -0.94 5.65
C ILE A 367 6.22 0.39 5.02
N PHE A 368 5.39 1.02 4.18
CA PHE A 368 5.75 2.26 3.47
C PHE A 368 5.16 3.50 4.13
N ASP A 369 3.92 3.46 4.60
CA ASP A 369 3.23 4.57 5.28
C ASP A 369 2.02 4.03 6.03
N ASN A 370 1.39 4.86 6.86
CA ASN A 370 0.14 4.56 7.53
C ASN A 370 -1.05 4.58 6.54
N MET A 371 -1.10 3.60 5.64
CA MET A 371 -2.18 3.43 4.66
C MET A 371 -3.56 3.21 5.30
N PHE A 372 -3.59 2.87 6.59
CA PHE A 372 -4.81 2.69 7.36
C PHE A 372 -5.57 4.00 7.58
N THR A 373 -4.86 5.13 7.76
CA THR A 373 -5.47 6.44 8.00
C THR A 373 -5.85 7.17 6.73
N ILE A 374 -5.32 6.78 5.57
CA ILE A 374 -5.68 7.40 4.28
C ILE A 374 -7.16 7.17 4.00
N THR A 375 -7.98 8.23 4.05
CA THR A 375 -9.44 8.13 3.88
C THR A 375 -9.82 7.42 2.58
N ALA A 376 -9.11 7.71 1.48
CA ALA A 376 -9.37 7.10 0.18
C ALA A 376 -9.16 5.57 0.17
N LEU A 377 -8.32 5.01 1.05
CA LEU A 377 -8.11 3.58 1.19
C LEU A 377 -9.05 2.99 2.26
N GLY A 378 -9.17 3.67 3.40
CA GLY A 378 -10.05 3.28 4.50
C GLY A 378 -11.52 3.18 4.08
N LEU A 379 -12.03 4.15 3.30
CA LEU A 379 -13.41 4.14 2.79
C LEU A 379 -13.71 2.91 1.91
N GLN A 380 -12.70 2.34 1.25
CA GLN A 380 -12.88 1.17 0.39
C GLN A 380 -13.36 -0.05 1.18
N LEU A 381 -13.00 -0.13 2.46
CA LEU A 381 -13.40 -1.24 3.34
C LEU A 381 -14.90 -1.25 3.64
N PHE A 382 -15.61 -0.15 3.40
CA PHE A 382 -17.05 -0.07 3.65
C PHE A 382 -17.89 -0.50 2.43
N PHE A 383 -17.41 -0.33 1.20
CA PHE A 383 -18.18 -0.73 0.01
C PHE A 383 -18.55 -2.23 -0.04
N PRO A 384 -17.69 -3.18 0.38
CA PRO A 384 -18.07 -4.58 0.51
C PRO A 384 -19.22 -4.84 1.49
N LEU A 385 -19.38 -4.00 2.53
CA LEU A 385 -20.54 -4.06 3.44
C LEU A 385 -21.81 -3.59 2.72
N LEU A 386 -21.67 -2.54 1.90
CA LEU A 386 -22.77 -1.97 1.12
C LEU A 386 -23.20 -2.87 -0.05
N GLY A 387 -22.33 -3.75 -0.55
CA GLY A 387 -22.69 -4.72 -1.62
C GLY A 387 -23.78 -5.73 -1.24
N SER A 388 -24.21 -5.77 0.02
CA SER A 388 -25.42 -6.47 0.47
C SER A 388 -26.72 -5.75 0.08
N PHE A 389 -26.66 -4.45 -0.25
CA PHE A 389 -27.79 -3.70 -0.77
C PHE A 389 -28.06 -4.17 -2.19
N LYS A 390 -29.13 -4.96 -2.34
CA LYS A 390 -29.77 -5.26 -3.61
C LYS A 390 -30.22 -3.94 -4.25
N LEU A 391 -29.33 -3.22 -4.93
CA LEU A 391 -29.69 -2.10 -5.79
C LEU A 391 -30.28 -2.67 -7.09
N LYS A 392 -31.40 -3.39 -6.98
CA LYS A 392 -32.34 -3.57 -8.09
C LYS A 392 -32.98 -2.20 -8.32
N ILE A 393 -32.30 -1.34 -9.05
CA ILE A 393 -33.00 -0.28 -9.76
C ILE A 393 -33.58 -0.98 -10.99
N LYS A 394 -34.87 -1.33 -10.87
CA LYS A 394 -35.66 -1.92 -11.96
C LYS A 394 -35.87 -0.89 -13.05
#